data_AF-A0A970R6T2-F1
#
_entry.id   AF-A0A970R6T2-F1
#
_cell.length_a   1.000
_cell.length_b   1.000
_cell.length_c   1.000
_cell.angle_alpha   90.00
_cell.angle_beta   90.00
_cell.angle_gamma   90.00
#
_symmetry.space_group_name_H-M   'P 1'
#
loop_
_entity.id
_entity.type
_entity.pdbx_description
1 polymer ?
#
loop_
_entity_poly.entity_id
_entity_poly.type
_entity_poly.pdbx_seq_one_letter_code
_entity_poly.pdbx_strand_id
1 'polypeptide(L)'
;GAKDLAEDYQKLFQSIVDVKMKLENLDEIRKNISIERYEILKNEYNSFLNTAEPELDDLLKEIDSKIEILIMTDKEIVDELMETWKSIRQEDRIFKAIAISARGYREKITPLKAKLNQLGAKHRYKQSQIKILIAAKNHQHLPLLEEYNENPPGSSPRFYKNPSHATALSFFWMGLGQVYNGQILKGIGFIIFYSISVALISVNIGFITTPTLWIWGMVDANKTAKAINS
;
A
#
# COMPACT_ATOMS: atom_id res chain seq x y z
N GLY A 1 4.05 14.81 -15.11
CA GLY A 1 4.26 14.37 -13.70
C GLY A 1 3.93 12.90 -13.53
N ALA A 2 3.95 12.33 -12.31
CA ALA A 2 3.45 10.95 -12.08
C ALA A 2 1.91 10.88 -12.17
N LYS A 3 1.24 11.93 -11.68
CA LYS A 3 -0.21 12.11 -11.81
C LYS A 3 -0.65 12.24 -13.26
N ASP A 4 -0.04 13.15 -14.02
CA ASP A 4 -0.40 13.35 -15.43
C ASP A 4 -0.26 12.06 -16.25
N LEU A 5 0.86 11.33 -16.07
CA LEU A 5 1.07 10.04 -16.74
C LEU A 5 -0.01 9.00 -16.37
N ALA A 6 -0.41 8.95 -15.11
CA ALA A 6 -1.49 8.09 -14.64
C ALA A 6 -2.86 8.50 -15.24
N GLU A 7 -3.15 9.80 -15.32
CA GLU A 7 -4.38 10.31 -15.93
C GLU A 7 -4.44 10.04 -17.43
N ASP A 8 -3.34 10.25 -18.15
CA ASP A 8 -3.25 10.01 -19.59
C ASP A 8 -3.47 8.52 -19.90
N TYR A 9 -2.83 7.63 -19.14
CA TYR A 9 -3.07 6.18 -19.23
C TYR A 9 -4.53 5.82 -18.98
N GLN A 10 -5.15 6.34 -17.91
CA GLN A 10 -6.54 6.02 -17.59
C GLN A 10 -7.53 6.51 -18.64
N LYS A 11 -7.33 7.73 -19.17
CA LYS A 11 -8.19 8.29 -20.23
C LYS A 11 -8.11 7.44 -21.50
N LEU A 12 -6.90 7.06 -21.91
CA LEU A 12 -6.71 6.24 -23.10
C LEU A 12 -7.29 4.83 -22.89
N PHE A 13 -7.03 4.22 -21.74
CA PHE A 13 -7.60 2.92 -21.38
C PHE A 13 -9.13 2.93 -21.42
N GLN A 14 -9.78 3.93 -20.81
CA GLN A 14 -11.24 4.05 -20.82
C GLN A 14 -11.78 4.23 -22.25
N SER A 15 -11.09 5.03 -23.06
CA SER A 15 -11.47 5.24 -24.46
C SER A 15 -11.40 3.94 -25.28
N ILE A 16 -10.38 3.12 -25.05
CA ILE A 16 -10.23 1.79 -25.67
C ILE A 16 -11.36 0.85 -25.22
N VAL A 17 -11.66 0.81 -23.92
CA VAL A 17 -12.76 -0.02 -23.38
C VAL A 17 -14.10 0.40 -23.98
N ASP A 18 -14.37 1.70 -24.05
CA ASP A 18 -15.61 2.24 -24.63
C ASP A 18 -15.75 1.90 -26.12
N VAL A 19 -14.66 1.99 -26.89
CA VAL A 19 -14.68 1.63 -28.32
C VAL A 19 -14.85 0.13 -28.51
N LYS A 20 -14.22 -0.72 -27.68
CA LYS A 20 -14.43 -2.18 -27.72
C LYS A 20 -15.88 -2.55 -27.43
N MET A 21 -16.49 -1.96 -26.40
CA MET A 21 -17.92 -2.15 -26.12
C MET A 21 -18.82 -1.70 -27.29
N LYS A 22 -18.50 -0.56 -27.93
CA LYS A 22 -19.25 -0.10 -29.11
C LYS A 22 -19.10 -1.05 -30.30
N LEU A 23 -17.92 -1.64 -30.48
CA LEU A 23 -17.66 -2.62 -31.54
C LEU A 23 -18.43 -3.92 -31.31
N GLU A 24 -18.46 -4.43 -30.07
CA GLU A 24 -19.28 -5.60 -29.69
C GLU A 24 -20.77 -5.35 -29.92
N ASN A 25 -21.28 -4.20 -29.47
CA ASN A 25 -22.68 -3.81 -29.69
C ASN A 25 -23.01 -3.60 -31.18
N LEU A 26 -22.03 -3.19 -32.01
CA LEU A 26 -22.22 -3.00 -33.45
C LEU A 26 -22.56 -4.33 -34.15
N ASP A 27 -21.97 -5.43 -33.69
CA ASP A 27 -22.26 -6.78 -34.18
C ASP A 27 -23.70 -7.20 -33.86
N GLU A 28 -24.22 -6.82 -32.69
CA GLU A 28 -25.61 -7.11 -32.29
C GLU A 28 -26.64 -6.39 -33.15
N ILE A 29 -26.39 -5.10 -33.46
CA ILE A 29 -27.32 -4.28 -34.25
C ILE A 29 -27.11 -4.41 -35.77
N ARG A 30 -26.18 -5.26 -36.23
CA ARG A 30 -25.84 -5.45 -37.64
C ARG A 30 -27.06 -5.68 -38.54
N LYS A 31 -28.10 -6.37 -38.04
CA LYS A 31 -29.35 -6.64 -38.78
C LYS A 31 -30.24 -5.41 -38.97
N ASN A 32 -30.01 -4.34 -38.21
CA ASN A 32 -30.86 -3.15 -38.12
C ASN A 32 -30.24 -1.91 -38.82
N ILE A 33 -29.05 -2.04 -39.40
CA ILE A 33 -28.35 -0.96 -40.11
C ILE A 33 -27.93 -1.39 -41.52
N SER A 34 -27.65 -0.43 -42.41
CA SER A 34 -27.13 -0.77 -43.74
C SER A 34 -25.73 -1.38 -43.64
N ILE A 35 -25.42 -2.30 -44.56
CA ILE A 35 -24.11 -2.97 -44.64
C ILE A 35 -22.99 -1.92 -44.76
N GLU A 36 -23.18 -0.90 -45.60
CA GLU A 36 -22.21 0.18 -45.78
C GLU A 36 -21.94 0.95 -44.47
N ARG A 37 -23.00 1.31 -43.73
CA ARG A 37 -22.86 2.03 -42.46
C ARG A 37 -22.18 1.17 -41.39
N TYR A 38 -22.48 -0.12 -41.36
CA TYR A 38 -21.82 -1.08 -40.48
C TYR A 38 -20.32 -1.16 -40.77
N GLU A 39 -19.92 -1.33 -42.03
CA GLU A 39 -18.50 -1.44 -42.40
C GLU A 39 -17.73 -0.14 -42.13
N ILE A 40 -18.34 1.04 -42.36
CA ILE A 40 -17.71 2.32 -42.03
C ILE A 40 -17.42 2.42 -40.52
N LEU A 41 -18.42 2.17 -39.66
CA LEU A 41 -18.26 2.26 -38.21
C LEU A 41 -17.25 1.22 -37.69
N LYS A 42 -17.30 0.01 -38.23
CA LYS A 42 -16.36 -1.05 -37.89
C LYS A 42 -14.93 -0.67 -38.25
N ASN A 43 -14.71 -0.11 -39.44
CA ASN A 43 -13.38 0.35 -39.87
C ASN A 43 -12.88 1.52 -39.03
N GLU A 44 -13.75 2.47 -38.68
CA GLU A 44 -13.41 3.60 -37.80
C GLU A 44 -12.97 3.12 -36.41
N TYR A 45 -13.75 2.24 -35.77
CA TYR A 45 -13.41 1.67 -34.46
C TYR A 45 -12.12 0.85 -34.50
N ASN A 46 -11.95 -0.01 -35.51
CA ASN A 46 -10.71 -0.78 -35.66
C ASN A 46 -9.50 0.13 -35.93
N SER A 47 -9.65 1.19 -36.72
CA SER A 47 -8.58 2.15 -36.97
C SER A 47 -8.16 2.85 -35.68
N PHE A 48 -9.12 3.26 -34.84
CA PHE A 48 -8.82 3.84 -33.52
C PHE A 48 -8.05 2.84 -32.65
N LEU A 49 -8.52 1.59 -32.54
CA LEU A 49 -7.88 0.57 -31.71
C LEU A 49 -6.45 0.26 -32.17
N ASN A 50 -6.23 0.18 -33.49
CA ASN A 50 -4.90 -0.07 -34.06
C ASN A 50 -3.87 1.04 -33.74
N THR A 51 -4.33 2.26 -33.43
CA THR A 51 -3.46 3.37 -33.00
C THR A 51 -3.37 3.46 -31.47
N ALA A 52 -4.50 3.34 -30.78
CA ALA A 52 -4.60 3.54 -29.34
C ALA A 52 -3.98 2.38 -28.52
N GLU A 53 -4.08 1.13 -28.99
CA GLU A 53 -3.53 -0.02 -28.24
C GLU A 53 -1.99 0.01 -28.12
N PRO A 54 -1.22 0.28 -29.20
CA PRO A 54 0.22 0.48 -29.08
C PRO A 54 0.59 1.67 -28.18
N GLU A 55 -0.12 2.78 -28.29
CA GLU A 55 0.11 3.96 -27.46
C GLU A 55 -0.13 3.67 -25.97
N LEU A 56 -1.16 2.87 -25.65
CA LEU A 56 -1.42 2.41 -24.29
C LEU A 56 -0.29 1.51 -23.76
N ASP A 57 0.26 0.63 -24.59
CA ASP A 57 1.39 -0.24 -24.22
C ASP A 57 2.67 0.59 -23.96
N ASP A 58 2.90 1.62 -24.76
CA ASP A 58 4.02 2.54 -24.55
C ASP A 58 3.87 3.36 -23.26
N LEU A 59 2.66 3.86 -22.97
CA LEU A 59 2.37 4.50 -21.67
C LEU A 59 2.56 3.53 -20.49
N LEU A 60 2.18 2.27 -20.65
CA LEU A 60 2.36 1.25 -19.62
C LEU A 60 3.85 0.99 -19.33
N LYS A 61 4.68 0.90 -20.38
CA LYS A 61 6.14 0.80 -20.24
C LYS A 61 6.73 2.02 -19.55
N GLU A 62 6.26 3.22 -19.90
CA GLU A 62 6.71 4.45 -19.23
C GLU A 62 6.34 4.43 -17.75
N ILE A 63 5.10 4.02 -17.41
CA ILE A 63 4.65 3.85 -16.02
C ILE A 63 5.56 2.89 -15.27
N ASP A 64 5.87 1.72 -15.85
CA ASP A 64 6.70 0.70 -15.22
C ASP A 64 8.13 1.20 -14.97
N SER A 65 8.75 1.84 -15.98
CA SER A 65 10.07 2.46 -15.83
C SER A 65 10.08 3.52 -14.72
N LYS A 66 9.03 4.34 -14.65
CA LYS A 66 8.92 5.41 -13.65
C LYS A 66 8.70 4.87 -12.25
N ILE A 67 7.92 3.80 -12.10
CA ILE A 67 7.77 3.08 -10.83
C ILE A 67 9.12 2.55 -10.36
N GLU A 68 9.89 1.91 -11.25
CA GLU A 68 11.21 1.36 -10.92
C GLU A 68 12.18 2.46 -10.42
N ILE A 69 12.27 3.57 -11.14
CA ILE A 69 13.09 4.73 -10.74
C ILE A 69 12.66 5.27 -9.37
N LEU A 70 11.35 5.38 -9.14
CA LEU A 70 10.81 5.87 -7.87
C LEU A 70 11.10 4.93 -6.70
N ILE A 71 11.00 3.61 -6.92
CA ILE A 71 11.34 2.59 -5.91
C ILE A 71 12.84 2.67 -5.57
N MET A 72 13.71 2.81 -6.57
CA MET A 72 15.16 2.96 -6.34
C MET A 72 15.47 4.22 -5.52
N THR A 73 14.88 5.36 -5.90
CA THR A 73 15.08 6.62 -5.15
C THR A 73 14.51 6.52 -3.73
N ASP A 74 13.37 5.85 -3.55
CA ASP A 74 12.76 5.67 -2.24
C ASP A 74 13.63 4.81 -1.32
N LYS A 75 14.25 3.77 -1.87
CA LYS A 75 15.21 2.93 -1.16
C LYS A 75 16.40 3.74 -0.63
N GLU A 76 16.98 4.60 -1.46
CA GLU A 76 18.07 5.50 -1.04
C GLU A 76 17.64 6.42 0.11
N ILE A 77 16.41 6.96 0.06
CA ILE A 77 15.85 7.78 1.14
C ILE A 77 15.68 6.96 2.43
N VAL A 78 15.22 5.72 2.33
CA VAL A 78 15.05 4.82 3.48
C VAL A 78 16.40 4.46 4.10
N ASP A 79 17.43 4.21 3.29
CA ASP A 79 18.78 3.96 3.76
C ASP A 79 19.34 5.18 4.51
N GLU A 80 19.14 6.39 3.97
CA GLU A 80 19.56 7.63 4.62
C GLU A 80 18.77 7.91 5.92
N LEU A 81 17.48 7.59 5.95
CA LEU A 81 16.65 7.65 7.16
C LEU A 81 17.21 6.72 8.24
N MET A 82 17.57 5.50 7.87
CA MET A 82 18.10 4.49 8.77
C MET A 82 19.44 4.92 9.36
N GLU A 83 20.35 5.46 8.55
CA GLU A 83 21.62 6.00 9.04
C GLU A 83 21.40 7.20 9.99
N THR A 84 20.49 8.11 9.64
CA THR A 84 20.15 9.26 10.51
C THR A 84 19.58 8.79 11.85
N TRP A 85 18.72 7.77 11.85
CA TRP A 85 18.19 7.13 13.06
C TRP A 85 19.28 6.48 13.91
N LYS A 86 20.27 5.81 13.29
CA LYS A 86 21.41 5.23 14.00
C LYS A 86 22.22 6.31 14.70
N SER A 87 22.50 7.43 14.02
CA SER A 87 23.22 8.56 14.62
C SER A 87 22.46 9.17 15.81
N ILE A 88 21.15 9.38 15.69
CA ILE A 88 20.30 9.86 16.80
C ILE A 88 20.37 8.88 17.98
N ARG A 89 20.22 7.58 17.73
CA ARG A 89 20.27 6.55 18.77
C ARG A 89 21.63 6.49 19.48
N GLN A 90 22.72 6.75 18.76
CA GLN A 90 24.06 6.81 19.34
C GLN A 90 24.19 8.02 20.27
N GLU A 91 23.77 9.20 19.85
CA GLU A 91 23.79 10.41 20.69
C GLU A 91 22.86 10.26 21.92
N ASP A 92 21.70 9.61 21.78
CA ASP A 92 20.82 9.26 22.90
C ASP A 92 21.51 8.37 23.94
N ARG A 93 22.30 7.37 23.49
CA ARG A 93 23.05 6.49 24.39
C ARG A 93 24.14 7.25 25.14
N ILE A 94 24.87 8.12 24.44
CA ILE A 94 25.92 8.95 25.05
C ILE A 94 25.30 9.89 26.08
N PHE A 95 24.15 10.51 25.77
CA PHE A 95 23.43 11.37 26.72
C PHE A 95 22.93 10.60 27.95
N LYS A 96 22.33 9.42 27.75
CA LYS A 96 21.87 8.55 28.86
C LYS A 96 22.99 8.07 29.75
N ALA A 97 24.19 7.87 29.19
CA ALA A 97 25.39 7.55 29.95
C ALA A 97 25.95 8.76 30.74
N ILE A 98 25.28 9.92 30.69
CA ILE A 98 25.73 11.19 31.29
C ILE A 98 27.09 11.63 30.71
N ALA A 99 27.47 11.10 29.54
CA ALA A 99 28.74 11.40 28.90
C ALA A 99 28.73 12.72 28.11
N ILE A 100 27.55 13.33 27.92
CA ILE A 100 27.40 14.67 27.32
C ILE A 100 26.36 15.49 28.08
N SER A 101 26.52 16.82 28.07
CA SER A 101 25.56 17.75 28.67
C SER A 101 24.25 17.83 27.87
N ALA A 102 23.17 18.23 28.53
CA ALA A 102 21.87 18.43 27.87
C ALA A 102 21.88 19.53 26.79
N ARG A 103 22.85 20.47 26.85
CA ARG A 103 23.06 21.48 25.81
C ARG A 103 23.75 20.88 24.60
N GLY A 104 24.87 20.18 24.81
CA GLY A 104 25.61 19.52 23.73
C GLY A 104 24.80 18.45 23.00
N TYR A 105 23.97 17.70 23.73
CA TYR A 105 23.00 16.77 23.13
C TYR A 105 21.99 17.48 22.21
N ARG A 106 21.41 18.61 22.67
CA ARG A 106 20.45 19.38 21.86
C ARG A 106 21.07 19.94 20.59
N GLU A 107 22.28 20.48 20.66
CA GLU A 107 23.00 21.02 19.50
C GLU A 107 23.20 19.98 18.40
N LYS A 108 23.53 18.74 18.78
CA LYS A 108 23.73 17.64 17.82
C LYS A 108 22.43 17.03 17.30
N ILE A 109 21.42 16.88 18.15
CA ILE A 109 20.17 16.20 17.77
C ILE A 109 19.25 17.07 16.92
N THR A 110 19.24 18.38 17.14
CA THR A 110 18.36 19.30 16.40
C THR A 110 18.51 19.20 14.87
N PRO A 111 19.73 19.29 14.28
CA PRO A 111 19.90 19.14 12.84
C PRO A 111 19.55 17.73 12.35
N LEU A 112 19.83 16.67 13.15
CA LEU A 112 19.48 15.30 12.80
C LEU A 112 17.95 15.09 12.75
N LYS A 113 17.20 15.67 13.69
CA LYS A 113 15.73 15.65 13.68
C LYS A 113 15.16 16.43 12.50
N ALA A 114 15.73 17.60 12.19
CA ALA A 114 15.32 18.37 11.01
C ALA A 114 15.53 17.55 9.72
N LYS A 115 16.71 16.93 9.58
CA LYS A 115 17.02 16.03 8.46
C LYS A 115 16.05 14.84 8.39
N LEU A 116 15.75 14.21 9.53
CA LEU A 116 14.79 13.10 9.61
C LEU A 116 13.39 13.51 9.11
N ASN A 117 12.91 14.70 9.53
CA ASN A 117 11.62 15.22 9.09
C ASN A 117 11.61 15.48 7.58
N GLN A 118 12.69 16.06 7.04
CA GLN A 118 12.83 16.32 5.62
C GLN A 118 12.83 15.02 4.80
N LEU A 119 13.63 14.03 5.20
CA LEU A 119 13.67 12.73 4.54
C LEU A 119 12.33 11.99 4.64
N GLY A 120 11.66 12.07 5.79
CA GLY A 120 10.32 11.51 5.97
C GLY A 120 9.29 12.15 5.03
N ALA A 121 9.37 13.46 4.79
CA ALA A 121 8.51 14.14 3.82
C ALA A 121 8.80 13.68 2.38
N LYS A 122 10.08 13.56 2.00
CA LYS A 122 10.50 13.05 0.69
C LYS A 122 10.00 11.61 0.44
N HIS A 123 10.18 10.73 1.43
CA HIS A 123 9.70 9.35 1.39
C HIS A 123 8.18 9.29 1.16
N ARG A 124 7.39 10.04 1.94
CA ARG A 124 5.93 10.10 1.78
C ARG A 124 5.52 10.56 0.39
N TYR A 125 6.19 11.59 -0.14
CA TYR A 125 5.92 12.10 -1.48
C TYR A 125 6.21 11.05 -2.57
N LYS A 126 7.35 10.36 -2.48
CA LYS A 126 7.71 9.29 -3.44
C LYS A 126 6.73 8.12 -3.37
N GLN A 127 6.37 7.70 -2.16
CA GLN A 127 5.35 6.67 -1.94
C GLN A 127 3.99 7.06 -2.52
N SER A 128 3.59 8.33 -2.43
CA SER A 128 2.36 8.81 -3.08
C SER A 128 2.42 8.69 -4.61
N GLN A 129 3.56 9.03 -5.23
CA GLN A 129 3.72 8.90 -6.68
C GLN A 129 3.65 7.45 -7.13
N ILE A 130 4.32 6.54 -6.41
CA ILE A 130 4.28 5.10 -6.69
C ILE A 130 2.84 4.57 -6.62
N LYS A 131 2.10 4.93 -5.57
CA LYS A 131 0.71 4.49 -5.39
C LYS A 131 -0.21 4.96 -6.53
N ILE A 132 -0.07 6.20 -6.98
CA ILE A 132 -0.85 6.74 -8.09
C ILE A 132 -0.61 5.95 -9.39
N LEU A 133 0.66 5.68 -9.69
CA LEU A 133 1.04 4.93 -10.89
C LEU A 133 0.56 3.46 -10.83
N ILE A 134 0.68 2.81 -9.66
CA ILE A 134 0.16 1.45 -9.44
C ILE A 134 -1.37 1.42 -9.54
N ALA A 135 -2.06 2.41 -8.98
CA ALA A 135 -3.52 2.51 -9.07
C ALA A 135 -3.97 2.64 -10.54
N ALA A 136 -3.29 3.48 -11.32
CA ALA A 136 -3.55 3.62 -12.75
C ALA A 136 -3.35 2.31 -13.50
N LYS A 137 -2.21 1.64 -13.30
CA LYS A 137 -1.89 0.33 -13.90
C LYS A 137 -2.92 -0.75 -13.56
N ASN A 138 -3.47 -0.72 -12.34
CA ASN A 138 -4.49 -1.67 -11.90
C ASN A 138 -5.93 -1.25 -12.24
N HIS A 139 -6.11 -0.18 -13.03
CA HIS A 139 -7.42 0.37 -13.40
C HIS A 139 -8.28 0.77 -12.19
N GLN A 140 -7.64 1.21 -11.10
CA GLN A 140 -8.30 1.67 -9.87
C GLN A 140 -8.50 3.20 -9.88
N HIS A 141 -9.48 3.69 -9.11
CA HIS A 141 -9.68 5.12 -8.92
C HIS A 141 -8.42 5.79 -8.35
N LEU A 142 -8.00 6.92 -8.93
CA LEU A 142 -6.81 7.65 -8.46
C LEU A 142 -7.06 8.25 -7.07
N PRO A 143 -6.20 8.00 -6.08
CA PRO A 143 -6.33 8.67 -4.78
C PRO A 143 -6.07 10.18 -4.95
N LEU A 144 -6.88 11.03 -4.28
CA LEU A 144 -6.70 12.47 -4.31
C LEU A 144 -5.41 12.84 -3.55
N LEU A 145 -4.55 13.66 -4.16
CA LEU A 145 -3.28 14.10 -3.56
C LEU A 145 -3.47 14.87 -2.24
N GLU A 146 -4.64 15.47 -2.01
CA GLU A 146 -4.98 16.19 -0.77
C GLU A 146 -5.24 15.28 0.42
N GLU A 147 -5.73 14.06 0.20
CA GLU A 147 -6.04 13.08 1.26
C GLU A 147 -4.77 12.60 2.00
N TYR A 148 -3.59 12.89 1.44
CA TYR A 148 -2.29 12.47 2.02
C TYR A 148 -1.58 13.57 2.83
N ASN A 149 -2.09 14.80 2.80
CA ASN A 149 -1.48 15.96 3.49
C ASN A 149 -2.07 16.25 4.87
N GLU A 150 -3.11 15.53 5.29
CA GLU A 150 -3.71 15.68 6.62
C GLU A 150 -3.22 14.61 7.60
N ASN A 151 -1.99 14.79 8.08
CA ASN A 151 -1.72 14.46 9.47
C ASN A 151 -1.49 15.79 10.18
N PRO A 152 -2.42 16.28 11.03
CA PRO A 152 -2.18 17.47 11.82
C PRO A 152 -0.87 17.30 12.61
N PRO A 153 -0.08 18.38 12.82
CA PRO A 153 1.17 18.28 13.59
C PRO A 153 0.85 17.78 15.00
N GLY A 154 1.03 16.47 15.21
CA GLY A 154 0.63 15.76 16.44
C GLY A 154 -0.08 14.42 16.23
N SER A 155 -0.57 14.07 15.04
CA SER A 155 -1.15 12.73 14.82
C SER A 155 -0.07 11.69 14.53
N SER A 156 -0.13 10.59 15.28
CA SER A 156 0.75 9.43 15.05
C SER A 156 0.51 8.86 13.65
N PRO A 157 1.55 8.37 12.94
CA PRO A 157 1.41 7.81 11.60
C PRO A 157 0.32 6.71 11.59
N ARG A 158 -0.75 6.93 10.81
CA ARG A 158 -1.77 5.90 10.55
C ARG A 158 -1.17 4.88 9.60
N PHE A 159 -0.69 3.77 10.16
CA PHE A 159 -0.25 2.63 9.38
C PHE A 159 -1.47 1.88 8.87
N TYR A 160 -1.80 2.00 7.58
CA TYR A 160 -2.75 1.12 6.92
C TYR A 160 -2.26 -0.33 7.05
N LYS A 161 -3.12 -1.24 7.55
CA LYS A 161 -2.79 -2.64 7.82
C LYS A 161 -3.59 -3.54 6.89
N ASN A 162 -2.93 -4.25 5.99
CA ASN A 162 -3.65 -5.13 5.08
C ASN A 162 -4.33 -6.28 5.86
N PRO A 163 -5.67 -6.41 5.85
CA PRO A 163 -6.39 -7.40 6.65
C PRO A 163 -6.03 -8.84 6.29
N SER A 164 -5.68 -9.09 5.03
CA SER A 164 -5.27 -10.41 4.57
C SER A 164 -3.93 -10.83 5.19
N HIS A 165 -3.00 -9.89 5.38
CA HIS A 165 -1.71 -10.17 6.03
C HIS A 165 -1.87 -10.41 7.53
N ALA A 166 -2.71 -9.62 8.21
CA ALA A 166 -3.02 -9.82 9.63
C ALA A 166 -3.70 -11.18 9.90
N THR A 167 -4.57 -11.60 8.99
CA THR A 167 -5.25 -12.91 9.06
C THR A 167 -4.28 -14.05 8.80
N ALA A 168 -3.44 -13.96 7.77
CA ALA A 168 -2.41 -14.96 7.46
C ALA A 168 -1.41 -15.14 8.62
N LEU A 169 -0.99 -14.06 9.26
CA LEU A 169 -0.12 -14.13 10.43
C LEU A 169 -0.80 -14.86 11.61
N SER A 170 -2.09 -14.59 11.84
CA SER A 170 -2.86 -15.26 12.91
C SER A 170 -3.18 -16.73 12.60
N PHE A 171 -3.21 -17.10 11.31
CA PHE A 171 -3.35 -18.48 10.86
C PHE A 171 -2.13 -19.32 11.26
N PHE A 172 -0.91 -18.78 11.12
CA PHE A 172 0.30 -19.51 11.54
C PHE A 172 0.44 -19.60 13.06
N TRP A 173 0.08 -18.55 13.80
CA TRP A 173 0.06 -18.58 15.26
C TRP A 173 -0.89 -17.53 15.82
N MET A 174 -1.76 -17.95 16.73
CA MET A 174 -2.74 -17.06 17.34
C MET A 174 -2.06 -15.91 18.10
N GLY A 175 -2.48 -14.67 17.82
CA GLY A 175 -1.93 -13.45 18.43
C GLY A 175 -0.93 -12.68 17.56
N LEU A 176 -0.35 -13.31 16.52
CA LEU A 176 0.58 -12.61 15.62
C LEU A 176 -0.08 -11.52 14.78
N GLY A 177 -1.32 -11.72 14.33
CA GLY A 177 -2.04 -10.67 13.59
C GLY A 177 -2.38 -9.46 14.47
N GLN A 178 -2.65 -9.67 15.76
CA GLN A 178 -2.85 -8.59 16.72
C GLN A 178 -1.54 -7.81 16.95
N VAL A 179 -0.39 -8.49 17.05
CA VAL A 179 0.92 -7.84 17.10
C VAL A 179 1.19 -7.04 15.81
N TYR A 180 0.88 -7.61 14.64
CA TYR A 180 1.00 -6.92 13.35
C TYR A 180 0.11 -5.67 13.26
N ASN A 181 -1.10 -5.74 13.82
CA ASN A 181 -2.02 -4.62 13.92
C ASN A 181 -1.62 -3.58 14.98
N GLY A 182 -0.45 -3.73 15.63
CA GLY A 182 0.05 -2.81 16.67
C GLY A 182 -0.56 -3.02 18.05
N GLN A 183 -1.44 -4.02 18.23
CA GLN A 183 -2.03 -4.39 19.52
C GLN A 183 -1.14 -5.39 20.25
N ILE A 184 0.09 -4.97 20.60
CA ILE A 184 1.12 -5.85 21.19
C ILE A 184 0.61 -6.53 22.47
N LEU A 185 -0.01 -5.77 23.38
CA LEU A 185 -0.50 -6.31 24.65
C LEU A 185 -1.60 -7.37 24.44
N LYS A 186 -2.53 -7.11 23.51
CA LYS A 186 -3.60 -8.06 23.15
C LYS A 186 -3.03 -9.30 22.47
N GLY A 187 -2.09 -9.12 21.55
CA GLY A 187 -1.41 -10.20 20.84
C GLY A 187 -0.62 -11.12 21.77
N ILE A 188 0.12 -10.56 22.73
CA ILE A 188 0.81 -11.34 23.76
C ILE A 188 -0.20 -12.13 24.61
N GLY A 189 -1.33 -11.51 25.00
CA GLY A 189 -2.40 -12.21 25.69
C GLY A 189 -2.91 -13.42 24.90
N PHE A 190 -3.21 -13.24 23.61
CA PHE A 190 -3.61 -14.34 22.72
C PHE A 190 -2.54 -15.43 22.62
N ILE A 191 -1.26 -15.07 22.48
CA ILE A 191 -0.16 -16.07 22.42
C ILE A 191 -0.12 -16.91 23.70
N ILE A 192 -0.25 -16.28 24.88
CA ILE A 192 -0.23 -16.98 26.18
C ILE A 192 -1.43 -17.92 26.30
N PHE A 193 -2.66 -17.45 26.04
CA PHE A 193 -3.86 -18.29 26.09
C PHE A 193 -3.81 -19.44 25.08
N TYR A 194 -3.30 -19.20 23.87
CA TYR A 194 -3.12 -20.25 22.87
C TYR A 194 -2.13 -21.31 23.35
N SER A 195 -1.01 -20.89 23.93
CA SER A 195 0.04 -21.79 24.39
C SER A 195 -0.44 -22.68 25.55
N ILE A 196 -1.23 -22.12 26.47
CA ILE A 196 -1.90 -22.88 27.54
C ILE A 196 -2.90 -23.88 26.94
N SER A 197 -3.70 -23.47 25.95
CA SER A 197 -4.65 -24.35 25.28
C SER A 197 -3.96 -25.50 24.53
N VAL A 198 -2.82 -25.23 23.89
CA VAL A 198 -1.99 -26.25 23.24
C VAL A 198 -1.41 -27.23 24.26
N ALA A 199 -0.92 -26.75 25.41
CA ALA A 199 -0.47 -27.63 26.49
C ALA A 199 -1.61 -28.51 27.05
N LEU A 200 -2.85 -28.00 27.07
CA LEU A 200 -4.05 -28.74 27.46
C LEU A 200 -4.45 -29.84 26.45
N ILE A 201 -3.85 -29.89 25.25
CA ILE A 201 -4.08 -31.00 24.30
C ILE A 201 -3.60 -32.32 24.92
N SER A 202 -2.53 -32.31 25.71
CA SER A 202 -2.01 -33.49 26.41
C SER A 202 -3.01 -34.12 27.41
N VAL A 203 -4.05 -33.39 27.80
CA VAL A 203 -5.13 -33.87 28.68
C VAL A 203 -6.49 -33.93 27.97
N ASN A 204 -6.50 -34.02 26.63
CA ASN A 204 -7.67 -34.09 25.73
C ASN A 204 -8.64 -32.89 25.74
N ILE A 205 -8.59 -32.01 26.75
CA ILE A 205 -9.40 -30.79 26.81
C ILE A 205 -8.99 -29.81 25.69
N GLY A 206 -7.70 -29.73 25.39
CA GLY A 206 -7.14 -28.85 24.36
C GLY A 206 -7.60 -29.13 22.93
N PHE A 207 -8.19 -30.30 22.66
CA PHE A 207 -8.60 -30.70 21.31
C PHE A 207 -9.74 -29.84 20.75
N ILE A 208 -10.63 -29.35 21.61
CA ILE A 208 -11.77 -28.50 21.21
C ILE A 208 -11.44 -27.02 21.44
N THR A 209 -10.76 -26.69 22.53
CA THR A 209 -10.47 -25.29 22.88
C THR A 209 -9.46 -24.65 21.94
N THR A 210 -8.46 -25.41 21.48
CA THR A 210 -7.39 -24.90 20.60
C THR A 210 -7.91 -24.47 19.23
N PRO A 211 -8.66 -25.28 18.45
CA PRO A 211 -9.21 -24.83 17.17
C PRO A 211 -10.22 -23.69 17.32
N THR A 212 -11.02 -23.68 18.40
CA THR A 212 -11.98 -22.61 18.68
C THR A 212 -11.27 -21.27 18.90
N LEU A 213 -10.24 -21.26 19.76
CA LEU A 213 -9.42 -20.08 20.04
C LEU A 213 -8.68 -19.63 18.77
N TRP A 214 -8.09 -20.56 18.02
CA TRP A 214 -7.37 -20.28 16.78
C TRP A 214 -8.24 -19.55 15.73
N ILE A 215 -9.45 -20.04 15.48
CA ILE A 215 -10.42 -19.39 14.59
C ILE A 215 -10.80 -18.00 15.11
N TRP A 216 -11.04 -17.87 16.42
CA TRP A 216 -11.36 -16.59 17.03
C TRP A 216 -10.22 -15.57 16.86
N GLY A 217 -8.97 -15.99 17.04
CA GLY A 217 -7.78 -15.16 16.83
C GLY A 217 -7.68 -14.62 15.41
N MET A 218 -7.99 -15.45 14.40
CA MET A 218 -8.03 -15.01 12.99
C MET A 218 -9.14 -13.99 12.72
N VAL A 219 -10.35 -14.25 13.22
CA VAL A 219 -11.50 -13.33 13.04
C VAL A 219 -11.23 -11.98 13.71
N ASP A 220 -10.67 -11.99 14.91
CA ASP A 220 -10.33 -10.78 15.67
C ASP A 220 -9.24 -9.96 14.97
N ALA A 221 -8.19 -10.61 14.45
CA ALA A 221 -7.12 -9.93 13.71
C ALA A 221 -7.64 -9.28 12.42
N ASN A 222 -8.53 -9.98 11.68
CA ASN A 222 -9.14 -9.47 10.47
C ASN A 222 -10.05 -8.27 10.75
N LYS A 223 -10.95 -8.39 11.73
CA LYS A 223 -11.84 -7.29 12.14
C LYS A 223 -11.06 -6.07 12.61
N THR A 224 -10.00 -6.29 13.40
CA THR A 224 -9.13 -5.22 13.90
C THR A 224 -8.39 -4.52 12.76
N ALA A 225 -7.85 -5.28 11.80
CA ALA A 225 -7.17 -4.69 10.65
C ALA A 225 -8.13 -3.86 9.77
N LYS A 226 -9.36 -4.35 9.57
CA LYS A 226 -10.41 -3.58 8.87
C LYS A 226 -10.78 -2.30 9.60
N ALA A 227 -10.94 -2.36 10.93
CA ALA A 227 -11.27 -1.20 11.76
C ALA A 227 -10.14 -0.15 11.81
N ILE A 228 -8.87 -0.56 11.67
CA ILE A 228 -7.73 0.37 11.56
C ILE A 228 -7.71 1.09 10.19
N ASN A 229 -8.26 0.46 9.16
CA ASN A 229 -8.32 1.01 7.79
C ASN A 229 -9.63 1.76 7.47
N SER A 230 -10.61 1.74 8.38
CA SER A 230 -11.89 2.44 8.25
C SER A 230 -11.86 3.74 9.03
#